data_AF-A0A9I9CRG2-F1
#
_entry.id   AF-A0A9I9CRG2-F1
#
_cell.length_a   1.000
_cell.length_b   1.000
_cell.length_c   1.000
_cell.angle_alpha   90.00
_cell.angle_beta   90.00
_cell.angle_gamma   90.00
#
_symmetry.space_group_name_H-M   'P 1'
#
loop_
_entity.id
_entity.type
_entity.pdbx_description
1 polymer ?
#
loop_
_entity_poly.entity_id
_entity_poly.type
_entity_poly.pdbx_seq_one_letter_code
_entity_poly.pdbx_strand_id
1 'polypeptide(L)'
;MPTPSVRLQLTKPITLSVATLAATILFVLFHSPHSSSSTTPHPMAARSFILWLHGLGDSGPANEPIKSLFTSPEFKRTSWSFPSAPNNPVTCNYGAVMPSWFDIHEIPVTADSPKAESSVLEAVQSVHAKIDKVVDGGISPNNIFVCLDISQCSSISKNSRRRCSI
;
A
#
# COMPACT_ATOMS: atom_id res chain seq x y z
N MET A 1 -2.59 80.15 46.45
CA MET A 1 -1.61 79.03 46.39
C MET A 1 -2.26 77.90 45.61
N PRO A 2 -1.74 77.49 44.43
CA PRO A 2 -2.39 76.50 43.57
C PRO A 2 -2.01 75.06 43.95
N THR A 3 -2.92 74.11 43.75
CA THR A 3 -2.66 72.65 43.78
C THR A 3 -2.82 72.06 42.37
N PRO A 4 -2.07 71.00 42.01
CA PRO A 4 -1.88 70.59 40.62
C PRO A 4 -2.97 69.62 40.11
N SER A 5 -3.27 69.73 38.81
CA SER A 5 -4.10 68.77 38.08
C SER A 5 -3.31 67.50 37.77
N VAL A 6 -3.78 66.36 38.23
CA VAL A 6 -3.26 65.03 37.87
C VAL A 6 -3.94 64.55 36.59
N ARG A 7 -3.20 64.43 35.48
CA ARG A 7 -3.64 63.72 34.27
C ARG A 7 -3.49 62.21 34.48
N LEU A 8 -4.62 61.49 34.56
CA LEU A 8 -4.64 60.03 34.59
C LEU A 8 -4.36 59.47 33.19
N GLN A 9 -3.19 58.86 33.00
CA GLN A 9 -2.76 58.20 31.76
C GLN A 9 -3.57 56.91 31.55
N LEU A 10 -4.62 56.99 30.72
CA LEU A 10 -5.51 55.89 30.36
C LEU A 10 -5.00 55.16 29.10
N THR A 11 -3.86 54.46 29.19
CA THR A 11 -3.30 53.70 28.05
C THR A 11 -3.02 52.22 28.33
N LYS A 12 -3.36 51.72 29.53
CA LYS A 12 -3.00 50.37 29.98
C LYS A 12 -4.00 49.21 29.77
N PRO A 13 -5.29 49.37 29.40
CA PRO A 13 -6.16 48.20 29.23
C PRO A 13 -6.17 47.62 27.80
N ILE A 14 -5.86 48.42 26.77
CA ILE A 14 -5.99 48.00 25.36
C ILE A 14 -4.77 47.18 24.90
N THR A 15 -3.56 47.58 25.32
CA THR A 15 -2.30 46.91 24.94
C THR A 15 -2.18 45.49 25.52
N LEU A 16 -2.72 45.25 26.72
CA LEU A 16 -2.68 43.93 27.35
C LEU A 16 -3.55 42.91 26.60
N SER A 17 -4.71 43.35 26.08
CA SER A 17 -5.67 42.49 25.39
C SER A 17 -5.18 42.04 24.01
N VAL A 18 -4.51 42.94 23.27
CA VAL A 18 -3.95 42.64 21.94
C VAL A 18 -2.77 41.67 22.04
N ALA A 19 -1.93 41.82 23.07
CA ALA A 19 -0.79 40.94 23.30
C ALA A 19 -1.19 39.48 23.57
N THR A 20 -2.26 39.26 24.35
CA THR A 20 -2.79 37.91 24.62
C THR A 20 -3.36 37.25 23.37
N LEU A 21 -4.09 37.99 22.53
CA LEU A 21 -4.68 37.44 21.31
C LEU A 21 -3.58 37.02 20.31
N ALA A 22 -2.57 37.87 20.13
CA ALA A 22 -1.42 37.57 19.28
C ALA A 22 -0.63 36.35 19.78
N ALA A 23 -0.41 36.22 21.09
CA ALA A 23 0.27 35.06 21.68
C ALA A 23 -0.52 33.76 21.48
N THR A 24 -1.85 33.79 21.64
CA THR A 24 -2.69 32.61 21.38
C THR A 24 -2.71 32.20 19.91
N ILE A 25 -2.79 33.15 18.99
CA ILE A 25 -2.74 32.87 17.54
C ILE A 25 -1.37 32.30 17.17
N LEU A 26 -0.29 32.87 17.69
CA LEU A 26 1.07 32.37 17.47
C LEU A 26 1.24 30.96 18.04
N PHE A 27 0.69 30.67 19.22
CA PHE A 27 0.74 29.34 19.81
C PHE A 27 0.01 28.31 18.94
N VAL A 28 -1.19 28.63 18.44
CA VAL A 28 -1.95 27.75 17.53
C VAL A 28 -1.23 27.55 16.20
N LEU A 29 -0.62 28.60 15.63
CA LEU A 29 0.11 28.51 14.36
C LEU A 29 1.45 27.77 14.48
N PHE A 30 2.18 27.94 15.59
CA PHE A 30 3.50 27.32 15.78
C PHE A 30 3.47 25.96 16.49
N HIS A 31 2.41 25.64 17.25
CA HIS A 31 2.29 24.38 17.99
C HIS A 31 1.17 23.47 17.49
N SER A 32 0.56 23.76 16.34
CA SER A 32 -0.25 22.76 15.65
C SER A 32 0.64 21.55 15.37
N PRO A 33 0.40 20.38 15.98
CA PRO A 33 1.14 19.20 15.63
C PRO A 33 0.82 18.92 14.17
N HIS A 34 1.81 19.03 13.31
CA HIS A 34 1.75 18.46 11.97
C HIS A 34 1.65 16.96 12.17
N SER A 35 0.43 16.46 12.37
CA SER A 35 0.13 15.05 12.28
C SER A 35 0.33 14.70 10.83
N SER A 36 1.55 14.29 10.51
CA SER A 36 1.88 13.55 9.31
C SER A 36 1.13 12.22 9.42
N SER A 37 -0.17 12.24 9.16
CA SER A 37 -0.94 11.02 8.98
C SER A 37 -0.39 10.40 7.70
N SER A 38 0.51 9.44 7.84
CA SER A 38 0.71 8.42 6.83
C SER A 38 -0.64 7.70 6.70
N THR A 39 -1.50 8.22 5.83
CA THR A 39 -2.81 7.66 5.52
C THR A 39 -2.59 6.31 4.85
N THR A 40 -2.35 5.28 5.66
CA THR A 40 -2.84 3.96 5.33
C THR A 40 -4.36 4.08 5.35
N PRO A 41 -5.06 3.86 4.22
CA PRO A 41 -6.52 3.92 4.21
C PRO A 41 -7.04 2.97 5.28
N HIS A 42 -7.83 3.49 6.23
CA HIS A 42 -8.44 2.65 7.24
C HIS A 42 -9.31 1.60 6.52
N PRO A 43 -9.10 0.29 6.70
CA PRO A 43 -9.77 -0.75 5.92
C PRO A 43 -11.31 -0.69 6.01
N MET A 44 -11.86 -0.04 7.04
CA MET A 44 -13.31 0.18 7.18
C MET A 44 -13.95 0.99 6.05
N ALA A 45 -13.19 1.77 5.27
CA ALA A 45 -13.72 2.53 4.14
C ALA A 45 -13.72 1.74 2.82
N ALA A 46 -12.94 0.66 2.72
CA ALA A 46 -12.82 -0.13 1.51
C ALA A 46 -13.96 -1.16 1.41
N ARG A 47 -14.61 -1.25 0.25
CA ARG A 47 -15.62 -2.28 -0.02
C ARG A 47 -15.02 -3.59 -0.49
N SER A 48 -13.86 -3.54 -1.15
CA SER A 48 -13.14 -4.71 -1.66
C SER A 48 -11.64 -4.55 -1.51
N PHE A 49 -10.94 -5.67 -1.59
CA PHE A 49 -9.49 -5.74 -1.51
C PHE A 49 -8.94 -6.58 -2.66
N ILE A 50 -7.91 -6.08 -3.34
CA ILE A 50 -7.20 -6.80 -4.39
C ILE A 50 -5.75 -7.00 -3.95
N LEU A 51 -5.36 -8.28 -3.87
CA LEU A 51 -3.98 -8.70 -3.71
C LEU A 51 -3.42 -9.06 -5.09
N TRP A 52 -2.45 -8.28 -5.57
CA TRP A 52 -1.80 -8.49 -6.84
C TRP A 52 -0.40 -9.08 -6.65
N LEU A 53 -0.19 -10.32 -7.09
CA LEU A 53 1.09 -11.02 -7.03
C LEU A 53 1.80 -10.89 -8.39
N HIS A 54 3.03 -10.40 -8.38
CA HIS A 54 3.82 -10.17 -9.60
C HIS A 54 4.47 -11.46 -10.15
N GLY A 55 5.02 -11.33 -11.37
CA GLY A 55 5.78 -12.35 -12.10
C GLY A 55 7.16 -12.70 -11.54
N LEU A 56 7.80 -13.73 -12.13
CA LEU A 56 9.14 -14.16 -11.73
C LEU A 56 10.16 -13.06 -12.01
N GLY A 57 10.96 -12.71 -11.01
CA GLY A 57 11.99 -11.68 -11.14
C GLY A 57 11.47 -10.24 -11.14
N ASP A 58 10.16 -10.03 -11.00
CA ASP A 58 9.55 -8.70 -10.95
C ASP A 58 9.37 -8.21 -9.49
N SER A 59 8.59 -7.15 -9.28
CA SER A 59 8.31 -6.56 -7.97
C SER A 59 6.89 -6.01 -7.86
N GLY A 60 6.41 -5.89 -6.62
CA GLY A 60 5.13 -5.24 -6.33
C GLY A 60 5.03 -3.81 -6.87
N PRO A 61 5.98 -2.90 -6.54
CA PRO A 61 5.97 -1.52 -7.01
C PRO A 61 5.91 -1.35 -8.53
N ALA A 62 6.57 -2.23 -9.29
CA ALA A 62 6.54 -2.19 -10.75
C ALA A 62 5.14 -2.51 -11.33
N ASN A 63 4.32 -3.26 -10.59
CA ASN A 63 2.98 -3.66 -10.97
C ASN A 63 1.90 -2.67 -10.52
N GLU A 64 2.18 -1.76 -9.59
CA GLU A 64 1.21 -0.77 -9.09
C GLU A 64 0.46 0.03 -10.18
N PRO A 65 1.08 0.43 -11.31
CA PRO A 65 0.38 1.17 -12.36
C PRO A 65 -0.84 0.44 -12.93
N ILE A 66 -0.93 -0.89 -12.79
CA ILE A 66 -2.06 -1.67 -13.31
C ILE A 66 -3.39 -1.25 -12.67
N LYS A 67 -3.39 -0.74 -11.43
CA LYS A 67 -4.60 -0.23 -10.76
C LYS A 67 -5.30 0.85 -11.57
N SER A 68 -4.55 1.61 -12.39
CA SER A 68 -5.10 2.66 -13.25
C SER A 68 -5.93 2.14 -14.42
N LEU A 69 -5.78 0.86 -14.79
CA LEU A 69 -6.57 0.22 -15.85
C LEU A 69 -7.98 -0.16 -15.35
N PHE A 70 -8.17 -0.28 -14.03
CA PHE A 70 -9.44 -0.62 -13.41
C PHE A 70 -10.29 0.64 -13.16
N THR A 71 -10.89 1.17 -14.24
CA THR A 71 -11.58 2.47 -14.23
C THR A 71 -13.06 2.41 -13.78
N SER A 72 -13.61 1.20 -13.62
CA SER A 72 -15.02 1.00 -13.27
C SER A 72 -15.35 1.56 -11.88
N PRO A 73 -16.55 2.16 -11.65
CA PRO A 73 -16.93 2.74 -10.36
C PRO A 73 -16.85 1.80 -9.16
N GLU A 74 -16.96 0.49 -9.39
CA GLU A 74 -16.85 -0.58 -8.41
C GLU A 74 -15.47 -0.58 -7.73
N PHE A 75 -14.40 -0.21 -8.46
CA PHE A 75 -13.03 -0.19 -7.96
C PHE A 75 -12.67 1.07 -7.17
N LYS A 76 -13.54 2.09 -7.13
CA LYS A 76 -13.27 3.37 -6.44
C LYS A 76 -13.05 3.22 -4.94
N ARG A 77 -13.60 2.16 -4.33
CA ARG A 77 -13.43 1.83 -2.90
C ARG A 77 -12.65 0.53 -2.72
N THR A 78 -11.78 0.20 -3.65
CA THR A 78 -10.92 -0.97 -3.54
C THR A 78 -9.59 -0.60 -2.91
N SER A 79 -9.21 -1.34 -1.87
CA SER A 79 -7.84 -1.32 -1.34
C SER A 79 -6.98 -2.26 -2.16
N TRP A 80 -5.78 -1.81 -2.52
CA TRP A 80 -4.85 -2.58 -3.34
C TRP A 80 -3.61 -2.94 -2.56
N SER A 81 -3.10 -4.15 -2.74
CA SER A 81 -1.82 -4.60 -2.20
C SER A 81 -0.98 -5.22 -3.30
N PHE A 82 0.23 -4.69 -3.46
CA PHE A 82 1.23 -5.16 -4.41
C PHE A 82 2.49 -5.58 -3.63
N PRO A 83 2.47 -6.74 -2.95
CA PRO A 83 3.66 -7.21 -2.25
C PRO A 83 4.74 -7.68 -3.24
N SER A 84 6.01 -7.52 -2.85
CA SER A 84 7.12 -8.18 -3.52
C SER A 84 7.40 -9.54 -2.89
N ALA A 85 7.72 -10.52 -3.72
CA ALA A 85 8.24 -11.81 -3.30
C ALA A 85 9.63 -11.65 -2.65
N PRO A 86 10.03 -12.57 -1.74
CA PRO A 86 11.41 -12.63 -1.28
C PRO A 86 12.36 -13.04 -2.42
N ASN A 87 13.64 -12.67 -2.28
CA ASN A 87 14.70 -13.11 -3.18
C ASN A 87 15.06 -14.57 -2.87
N ASN A 88 14.77 -15.46 -3.81
CA ASN A 88 15.01 -16.90 -3.69
C ASN A 88 15.86 -17.40 -4.87
N PRO A 89 16.64 -18.49 -4.68
CA PRO A 89 17.24 -19.19 -5.80
C PRO A 89 16.16 -19.84 -6.66
N VAL A 90 16.31 -19.78 -7.99
CA VAL A 90 15.34 -20.31 -8.94
C VAL A 90 15.99 -21.40 -9.80
N THR A 91 15.49 -22.62 -9.70
CA THR A 91 16.09 -23.82 -10.32
C THR A 91 16.10 -23.74 -11.84
N CYS A 92 15.02 -23.29 -12.49
CA CYS A 92 14.95 -23.14 -13.94
C CYS A 92 15.94 -22.09 -14.49
N ASN A 93 16.40 -21.18 -13.61
CA ASN A 93 17.40 -20.15 -13.92
C ASN A 93 18.77 -20.50 -13.33
N TYR A 94 19.09 -21.80 -13.24
CA TYR A 94 20.40 -22.30 -12.77
C TYR A 94 20.77 -21.83 -11.35
N GLY A 95 19.78 -21.64 -10.48
CA GLY A 95 19.97 -21.19 -9.10
C GLY A 95 20.20 -19.69 -8.95
N ALA A 96 19.95 -18.88 -9.99
CA ALA A 96 20.02 -17.43 -9.90
C ALA A 96 19.04 -16.91 -8.83
N VAL A 97 19.50 -15.94 -8.03
CA VAL A 97 18.71 -15.35 -6.95
C VAL A 97 17.94 -14.14 -7.47
N MET A 98 16.61 -14.21 -7.42
CA MET A 98 15.71 -13.14 -7.85
C MET A 98 14.38 -13.21 -7.07
N PRO A 99 13.54 -12.18 -7.11
CA PRO A 99 12.21 -12.24 -6.52
C PRO A 99 11.42 -13.44 -7.06
N SER A 100 11.07 -14.38 -6.18
CA SER A 100 10.26 -15.55 -6.53
C SER A 100 9.40 -16.01 -5.36
N TRP A 101 8.12 -16.27 -5.61
CA TRP A 101 7.18 -16.74 -4.60
C TRP A 101 7.48 -18.17 -4.13
N PHE A 102 7.89 -19.03 -5.06
CA PHE A 102 8.23 -20.44 -4.85
C PHE A 102 9.26 -20.86 -5.90
N ASP A 103 9.89 -22.02 -5.74
CA ASP A 103 10.89 -22.47 -6.71
C ASP A 103 10.22 -23.02 -7.98
N ILE A 104 10.77 -22.69 -9.14
CA ILE A 104 10.31 -23.15 -10.44
C ILE A 104 11.41 -24.04 -11.01
N HIS A 105 11.12 -25.33 -11.13
CA HIS A 105 12.12 -26.31 -11.54
C HIS A 105 12.37 -26.29 -13.04
N GLU A 106 11.33 -26.04 -13.84
CA GLU A 106 11.42 -26.05 -15.29
C GLU A 106 10.43 -25.08 -15.93
N ILE A 107 10.79 -24.62 -17.14
CA ILE A 107 9.92 -23.84 -18.00
C ILE A 107 10.10 -24.36 -19.44
N PRO A 108 9.03 -24.67 -20.20
CA PRO A 108 7.61 -24.53 -19.84
C PRO A 108 7.17 -25.54 -18.77
N VAL A 109 6.28 -25.12 -17.88
CA VAL A 109 5.64 -26.01 -16.90
C VAL A 109 4.63 -26.91 -17.64
N THR A 110 4.73 -28.21 -17.42
CA THR A 110 3.87 -29.27 -17.95
C THR A 110 3.19 -30.03 -16.81
N ALA A 111 2.28 -30.95 -17.14
CA ALA A 111 1.64 -31.80 -16.14
C ALA A 111 2.63 -32.74 -15.42
N ASP A 112 3.75 -33.04 -16.08
CA ASP A 112 4.79 -33.95 -15.61
C ASP A 112 5.92 -33.21 -14.88
N SER A 113 5.86 -31.88 -14.82
CA SER A 113 6.88 -31.08 -14.15
C SER A 113 7.00 -31.43 -12.67
N PRO A 114 8.22 -31.50 -12.12
CA PRO A 114 8.43 -31.65 -10.69
C PRO A 114 7.69 -30.55 -9.92
N LYS A 115 6.89 -30.94 -8.94
CA LYS A 115 6.17 -30.01 -8.08
C LYS A 115 7.02 -29.66 -6.87
N ALA A 116 7.35 -28.38 -6.72
CA ALA A 116 8.07 -27.86 -5.55
C ALA A 116 7.10 -27.64 -4.36
N GLU A 117 6.40 -28.71 -3.96
CA GLU A 117 5.25 -28.66 -3.02
C GLU A 117 5.53 -27.87 -1.74
N SER A 118 6.70 -28.05 -1.11
CA SER A 118 7.04 -27.33 0.12
C SER A 118 7.15 -25.81 -0.11
N SER A 119 7.87 -25.39 -1.16
CA SER A 119 8.03 -23.97 -1.48
C SER A 119 6.71 -23.31 -1.89
N VAL A 120 5.83 -24.06 -2.56
CA VAL A 120 4.49 -23.60 -2.91
C VAL A 120 3.64 -23.42 -1.66
N LEU A 121 3.69 -24.38 -0.72
CA LEU A 121 2.97 -24.28 0.56
C LEU A 121 3.43 -23.07 1.39
N GLU A 122 4.74 -22.77 1.42
CA GLU A 122 5.28 -21.58 2.08
C GLU A 122 4.74 -20.29 1.44
N ALA A 123 4.71 -20.23 0.10
CA ALA A 123 4.12 -19.11 -0.63
C ALA A 123 2.63 -18.93 -0.28
N VAL A 124 1.88 -20.03 -0.26
CA VAL A 124 0.44 -20.05 0.10
C VAL A 124 0.24 -19.56 1.53
N GLN A 125 1.04 -20.01 2.49
CA GLN A 125 0.96 -19.56 3.89
C GLN A 125 1.23 -18.05 4.00
N SER A 126 2.21 -17.53 3.26
CA SER A 126 2.51 -16.10 3.21
C SER A 126 1.34 -15.29 2.64
N VAL A 127 0.67 -15.80 1.60
CA VAL A 127 -0.53 -15.19 1.02
C VAL A 127 -1.70 -15.23 2.01
N HIS A 128 -1.96 -16.38 2.64
CA HIS A 128 -3.01 -16.51 3.66
C HIS A 128 -2.79 -15.54 4.82
N ALA A 129 -1.56 -15.41 5.34
CA ALA A 129 -1.26 -14.46 6.42
C ALA A 129 -1.53 -12.99 6.03
N LYS A 130 -1.46 -12.64 4.73
CA LYS A 130 -1.86 -11.31 4.25
C LYS A 130 -3.38 -11.17 4.19
N ILE A 131 -4.07 -12.22 3.73
CA ILE A 131 -5.53 -12.27 3.67
C ILE A 131 -6.12 -12.19 5.09
N ASP A 132 -5.59 -12.93 6.04
CA ASP A 132 -6.04 -12.95 7.43
C ASP A 132 -5.98 -11.55 8.05
N LYS A 133 -4.88 -10.83 7.86
CA LYS A 133 -4.75 -9.43 8.32
C LYS A 133 -5.80 -8.49 7.74
N VAL A 134 -6.22 -8.75 6.51
CA VAL A 134 -7.24 -7.95 5.81
C VAL A 134 -8.64 -8.29 6.32
N VAL A 135 -8.90 -9.57 6.59
CA VAL A 135 -10.13 -10.05 7.23
C VAL A 135 -10.24 -9.51 8.65
N ASP A 136 -9.18 -9.58 9.45
CA ASP A 136 -9.09 -9.00 10.79
C ASP A 136 -9.28 -7.47 10.77
N GLY A 137 -8.89 -6.83 9.65
CA GLY A 137 -9.14 -5.42 9.36
C GLY A 137 -10.58 -5.07 9.00
N GLY A 138 -11.48 -6.07 8.92
CA GLY A 138 -12.92 -5.90 8.71
C GLY A 138 -13.39 -6.05 7.26
N ILE A 139 -12.53 -6.43 6.32
CA ILE A 139 -12.96 -6.70 4.94
C ILE A 139 -13.54 -8.11 4.86
N SER A 140 -14.77 -8.23 4.36
CA SER A 140 -15.42 -9.53 4.16
C SER A 140 -14.61 -10.43 3.21
N PRO A 141 -14.40 -11.72 3.52
CA PRO A 141 -13.70 -12.66 2.63
C PRO A 141 -14.27 -12.71 1.21
N ASN A 142 -15.58 -12.50 1.05
CA ASN A 142 -16.25 -12.48 -0.26
C ASN A 142 -15.86 -11.28 -1.14
N ASN A 143 -15.18 -10.29 -0.57
CA ASN A 143 -14.73 -9.09 -1.27
C ASN A 143 -13.20 -9.04 -1.42
N ILE A 144 -12.51 -10.15 -1.18
CA ILE A 144 -11.06 -10.30 -1.35
C ILE A 144 -10.80 -11.04 -2.66
N PHE A 145 -10.01 -10.43 -3.53
CA PHE A 145 -9.61 -10.99 -4.81
C PHE A 145 -8.10 -11.14 -4.86
N VAL A 146 -7.62 -12.32 -5.28
CA VAL A 146 -6.20 -12.59 -5.49
C VAL A 146 -5.95 -12.70 -6.99
N CYS A 147 -5.09 -11.84 -7.51
CA CYS A 147 -4.68 -11.82 -8.90
C CYS A 147 -3.19 -12.17 -8.98
N LEU A 148 -2.81 -12.96 -9.99
CA LEU A 148 -1.41 -13.27 -10.28
C LEU A 148 -1.10 -12.78 -11.69
N ASP A 149 0.00 -12.06 -11.84
CA ASP A 149 0.54 -11.75 -13.15
C ASP A 149 0.99 -13.06 -13.82
N ILE A 150 0.41 -13.33 -15.00
CA ILE A 150 0.67 -14.47 -15.86
C ILE A 150 2.14 -14.54 -16.33
N SER A 151 2.95 -13.52 -16.06
CA SER A 151 4.37 -13.50 -16.37
C SER A 151 5.21 -14.50 -15.56
N GLN A 152 4.72 -15.03 -14.42
CA GLN A 152 5.29 -16.25 -13.79
C GLN A 152 5.36 -17.44 -14.78
N CYS A 153 4.49 -17.50 -15.79
CA CYS A 153 4.46 -18.52 -16.84
C CYS A 153 5.03 -18.05 -18.19
N SER A 154 5.44 -16.79 -18.34
CA SER A 154 5.66 -16.17 -19.66
C SER A 154 7.11 -16.09 -20.10
N SER A 155 8.02 -16.96 -19.62
CA SER A 155 9.15 -17.37 -20.49
C SER A 155 8.64 -18.29 -21.62
N ILE A 156 7.55 -17.90 -22.27
CA ILE A 156 7.07 -18.46 -23.53
C ILE A 156 7.89 -17.78 -24.61
N SER A 157 8.82 -18.58 -25.14
CA SER A 157 9.38 -18.46 -26.48
C SER A 157 8.36 -17.84 -27.46
N LYS A 158 8.83 -16.93 -28.31
CA LYS A 158 8.10 -16.09 -29.29
C LYS A 158 7.21 -16.83 -30.32
N ASN A 159 6.59 -17.95 -30.00
CA ASN A 159 5.84 -18.73 -30.97
C ASN A 159 4.69 -19.54 -30.38
N SER A 160 3.69 -18.90 -29.79
CA SER A 160 2.32 -19.37 -30.01
C SER A 160 1.30 -18.25 -29.80
N ARG A 161 0.55 -18.01 -30.86
CA ARG A 161 -0.45 -16.97 -30.99
C ARG A 161 -1.78 -17.55 -30.51
N ARG A 162 -2.13 -17.53 -29.21
CA ARG A 162 -3.52 -17.73 -28.76
C ARG A 162 -3.87 -16.86 -27.56
N ARG A 163 -5.02 -16.18 -27.71
CA ARG A 163 -5.63 -15.20 -26.81
C ARG A 163 -5.89 -15.80 -25.42
N CYS A 164 -5.50 -15.09 -24.37
CA CYS A 164 -6.31 -15.05 -23.15
C CYS A 164 -7.33 -13.91 -23.32
N SER A 165 -8.60 -14.27 -23.37
CA SER A 165 -9.69 -13.33 -23.09
C SER A 165 -9.87 -13.25 -21.57
N ILE A 166 -10.12 -12.02 -21.11
CA ILE A 166 -10.58 -11.67 -19.77
C ILE A 166 -11.90 -12.39 -19.47
#